data_AF-A0A182ID28-F1
#
_entry.id   AF-A0A182ID28-F1
#
_cell.length_a   1.000
_cell.length_b   1.000
_cell.length_c   1.000
_cell.angle_alpha   90.00
_cell.angle_beta   90.00
_cell.angle_gamma   90.00
#
_symmetry.space_group_name_H-M   'P 1'
#
loop_
_entity.id
_entity.type
_entity.pdbx_description
1 polymer ?
#
loop_
_entity_poly.entity_id
_entity_poly.type
_entity_poly.pdbx_seq_one_letter_code
_entity_poly.pdbx_strand_id
1 'polypeptide(L)'
;MIDIKQNITDKNYEKVLETLNALNISETDADSFRCEVDILLESFYVCHGSEEETVNRIAIKCLNLLKRACARGESFQNAIVSPVEFLERVRDILVDEKKTIPENVRTNCLQLLANLCVQNRSNQERIITYMQTFLLTNVSSNGSYANASAMILYNGFIYKAVDLNLHDVLARLLDNVEANQTAQTDVPEFVCIFLEYLIAESNEMVQVLEKIDVSKKLLLYRYLIEYIRQEDRRIHPIHPDVFKHLLAEFKKKSDMILKTDNVQLDAQDTEEAFTLLVMVADSTCVEPYGSFLRHDGGLFLNLGCLLRQMQLLGKSETKNMFTPVQKIEEILRIKQGDTELDIESEISYSLRSAVVKGLANLTYKSKKNQKLAREMDIIAAILECTNLDARNPLIKEWSILAIHNLCDDNLENQQFIAGLKKLGDAENSLLTEYKSGTIRISDGKA
;
A
#
# COMPACT_ATOMS: atom_id res chain seq x y z
N MET A 1 -49.26 -21.73 1.02
CA MET A 1 -48.22 -22.58 0.43
C MET A 1 -48.53 -22.73 -1.05
N ILE A 2 -47.87 -21.94 -1.90
CA ILE A 2 -48.04 -22.00 -3.35
C ILE A 2 -47.00 -22.99 -3.88
N ASP A 3 -47.48 -24.04 -4.54
CA ASP A 3 -46.67 -25.10 -5.12
C ASP A 3 -45.94 -24.56 -6.36
N ILE A 4 -44.78 -23.95 -6.16
CA ILE A 4 -43.84 -23.56 -7.23
C ILE A 4 -43.08 -24.81 -7.74
N LYS A 5 -43.43 -26.02 -7.28
CA LYS A 5 -42.81 -27.25 -7.77
C LYS A 5 -43.02 -27.41 -9.28
N GLN A 6 -41.90 -27.25 -9.98
CA GLN A 6 -41.51 -28.00 -11.17
C GLN A 6 -42.08 -27.64 -12.54
N ASN A 7 -42.60 -26.45 -12.82
CA ASN A 7 -42.92 -26.14 -14.22
C ASN A 7 -42.69 -24.67 -14.58
N ILE A 8 -41.50 -24.13 -14.36
CA ILE A 8 -41.10 -22.89 -15.06
C ILE A 8 -41.05 -23.24 -16.56
N THR A 9 -42.01 -22.73 -17.31
CA THR A 9 -42.19 -22.96 -18.75
C THR A 9 -42.47 -21.62 -19.42
N ASP A 10 -42.23 -21.53 -20.72
CA ASP A 10 -42.44 -20.31 -21.53
C ASP A 10 -43.84 -19.69 -21.37
N LYS A 11 -44.81 -20.44 -20.84
CA LYS A 11 -46.20 -20.04 -20.67
C LYS A 11 -46.56 -19.49 -19.29
N ASN A 12 -45.67 -19.54 -18.30
CA ASN A 12 -46.02 -19.14 -16.92
C ASN A 12 -45.03 -18.22 -16.21
N TYR A 13 -44.07 -17.63 -16.92
CA TYR A 13 -43.08 -16.71 -16.35
C TYR A 13 -43.71 -15.54 -15.58
N GLU A 14 -44.72 -14.88 -16.15
CA GLU A 14 -45.41 -13.75 -15.49
C GLU A 14 -46.07 -14.18 -14.18
N LYS A 15 -46.73 -15.34 -14.16
CA LYS A 15 -47.35 -15.87 -12.93
C LYS A 15 -46.31 -16.21 -11.85
N VAL A 16 -45.14 -16.71 -12.26
CA VAL A 16 -44.03 -16.97 -11.33
C VAL A 16 -43.51 -15.65 -10.74
N LEU A 17 -43.31 -14.62 -11.57
CA LEU A 17 -42.90 -13.29 -11.11
C LEU A 17 -43.93 -12.65 -10.18
N GLU A 18 -45.23 -12.73 -10.49
CA GLU A 18 -46.31 -12.27 -9.59
C GLU A 18 -46.24 -12.97 -8.23
N THR A 19 -46.02 -14.29 -8.23
CA THR A 19 -45.91 -15.07 -7.00
C THR A 19 -44.68 -14.65 -6.18
N LEU A 20 -43.52 -14.49 -6.82
CA LEU A 20 -42.30 -14.00 -6.17
C LEU A 20 -42.44 -12.56 -5.65
N ASN A 21 -43.24 -11.73 -6.32
CA ASN A 21 -43.53 -10.37 -5.86
C ASN A 21 -44.48 -10.35 -4.66
N ALA A 22 -45.34 -11.35 -4.51
CA ALA A 22 -46.26 -11.48 -3.39
C ALA A 22 -45.60 -12.05 -2.11
N LEU A 23 -44.40 -12.65 -2.22
CA LEU A 23 -43.66 -13.15 -1.05
C LEU A 23 -43.23 -12.01 -0.13
N ASN A 24 -43.79 -11.98 1.08
CA ASN A 24 -43.45 -10.99 2.10
C ASN A 24 -42.51 -11.55 3.17
N ILE A 25 -41.21 -11.56 2.86
CA ILE A 25 -40.15 -12.03 3.77
C ILE A 25 -40.07 -11.20 5.07
N SER A 26 -40.62 -9.98 5.08
CA SER A 26 -40.55 -9.12 6.26
C SER A 26 -41.48 -9.58 7.40
N GLU A 27 -42.50 -10.38 7.12
CA GLU A 27 -43.48 -10.84 8.11
C GLU A 27 -43.36 -12.34 8.42
N THR A 28 -42.56 -13.09 7.65
CA THR A 28 -42.34 -14.53 7.83
C THR A 28 -41.38 -14.80 9.00
N ASP A 29 -41.64 -15.85 9.79
CA ASP A 29 -40.71 -16.35 10.81
C ASP A 29 -39.60 -17.23 10.19
N ALA A 30 -38.53 -17.50 10.94
CA ALA A 30 -37.35 -18.20 10.41
C ALA A 30 -37.63 -19.67 10.02
N ASP A 31 -38.56 -20.35 10.69
CA ASP A 31 -38.88 -21.74 10.40
C ASP A 31 -39.73 -21.85 9.13
N SER A 32 -40.73 -20.97 8.99
CA SER A 32 -41.52 -20.85 7.77
C SER A 32 -40.66 -20.44 6.57
N PHE A 33 -39.68 -19.56 6.76
CA PHE A 33 -38.77 -19.13 5.69
C PHE A 33 -37.89 -20.26 5.16
N ARG A 34 -37.54 -21.27 5.96
CA ARG A 34 -36.76 -22.43 5.47
C ARG A 34 -37.45 -23.13 4.30
N CYS A 35 -38.77 -23.27 4.34
CA CYS A 35 -39.53 -23.85 3.23
C CYS A 35 -39.54 -22.94 1.99
N GLU A 36 -39.50 -21.63 2.17
CA GLU A 36 -39.42 -20.67 1.07
C GLU A 36 -38.02 -20.66 0.42
N VAL A 37 -36.95 -20.92 1.18
CA VAL A 37 -35.58 -21.01 0.67
C VAL A 37 -35.48 -22.07 -0.42
N ASP A 38 -36.01 -23.27 -0.20
CA ASP A 38 -35.95 -24.36 -1.18
C ASP A 38 -36.62 -23.94 -2.51
N ILE A 39 -37.79 -23.30 -2.41
CA ILE A 39 -38.53 -22.80 -3.57
C ILE A 39 -37.73 -21.72 -4.32
N LEU A 40 -37.14 -20.78 -3.59
CA LEU A 40 -36.34 -19.69 -4.17
C LEU A 40 -35.09 -20.23 -4.87
N LEU A 41 -34.40 -21.19 -4.25
CA LEU A 41 -33.20 -21.81 -4.80
C LEU A 41 -33.51 -22.69 -6.01
N GLU A 42 -34.54 -23.54 -5.96
CA GLU A 42 -34.96 -24.35 -7.13
C GLU A 42 -35.33 -23.45 -8.31
N SER A 43 -36.15 -22.41 -8.08
CA SER A 43 -36.53 -21.46 -9.12
C SER A 43 -35.31 -20.73 -9.69
N PHE A 44 -34.36 -20.35 -8.83
CA PHE A 44 -33.11 -19.74 -9.25
C PHE A 44 -32.28 -20.69 -10.13
N TYR A 45 -32.07 -21.94 -9.70
CA TYR A 45 -31.26 -22.92 -10.43
C TYR A 45 -31.89 -23.39 -11.75
N VAL A 46 -33.19 -23.21 -11.96
CA VAL A 46 -33.82 -23.44 -13.27
C VAL A 46 -33.56 -22.27 -14.22
N CYS A 47 -33.44 -21.04 -13.70
CA CYS A 47 -33.41 -19.82 -14.50
C CYS A 47 -32.01 -19.19 -14.69
N HIS A 48 -31.02 -19.55 -13.86
CA HIS A 48 -29.77 -18.79 -13.73
C HIS A 48 -28.90 -18.72 -15.00
N GLY A 49 -28.99 -19.71 -15.89
CA GLY A 49 -28.20 -19.77 -17.13
C GLY A 49 -28.89 -19.21 -18.37
N SER A 50 -30.12 -18.70 -18.25
CA SER A 50 -30.86 -18.19 -19.42
C SER A 50 -30.46 -16.74 -19.75
N GLU A 51 -30.24 -16.49 -21.04
CA GLU A 51 -30.09 -15.14 -21.60
C GLU A 51 -31.44 -14.47 -21.91
N GLU A 52 -32.55 -15.22 -21.85
CA GLU A 52 -33.89 -14.66 -22.05
C GLU A 52 -34.22 -13.71 -20.88
N GLU A 53 -34.54 -12.45 -21.21
CA GLU A 53 -34.74 -11.38 -20.23
C GLU A 53 -35.77 -11.73 -19.15
N THR A 54 -36.89 -12.33 -19.54
CA THR A 54 -37.99 -12.75 -18.67
C THR A 54 -37.53 -13.79 -17.64
N VAL A 55 -36.77 -14.79 -18.08
CA VAL A 55 -36.22 -15.88 -17.26
C VAL A 55 -35.10 -15.36 -16.35
N ASN A 56 -34.21 -14.52 -16.89
CA ASN A 56 -33.16 -13.87 -16.11
C ASN A 56 -33.74 -13.02 -14.96
N ARG A 57 -34.84 -12.29 -15.22
CA ARG A 57 -35.55 -11.51 -14.18
C ARG A 57 -36.05 -12.38 -13.03
N ILE A 58 -36.48 -13.62 -13.28
CA ILE A 58 -36.87 -14.57 -12.22
C ILE A 58 -35.64 -14.91 -11.37
N ALA A 59 -34.51 -15.28 -12.00
CA ALA A 59 -33.27 -15.62 -11.28
C ALA A 59 -32.79 -14.46 -10.39
N ILE A 60 -32.75 -13.24 -10.94
CA ILE A 60 -32.35 -12.03 -10.20
C ILE A 60 -33.34 -11.71 -9.08
N LYS A 61 -34.64 -11.91 -9.29
CA LYS A 61 -35.65 -11.71 -8.25
C LYS A 61 -35.45 -12.67 -7.08
N CYS A 62 -35.19 -13.95 -7.33
CA CYS A 62 -34.89 -14.93 -6.28
C CYS A 62 -33.66 -14.52 -5.47
N LEU A 63 -32.55 -14.17 -6.13
CA LEU A 63 -31.33 -13.70 -5.44
C LEU A 63 -31.58 -12.45 -4.61
N ASN A 64 -32.36 -11.49 -5.12
CA ASN A 64 -32.70 -10.27 -4.38
C ASN A 64 -33.56 -10.54 -3.14
N LEU A 65 -34.48 -11.50 -3.21
CA LEU A 65 -35.28 -11.94 -2.07
C LEU A 65 -34.39 -12.59 -0.99
N LEU A 66 -33.50 -13.50 -1.39
CA LEU A 66 -32.53 -14.14 -0.48
C LEU A 66 -31.58 -13.10 0.16
N LYS A 67 -31.08 -12.14 -0.62
CA LYS A 67 -30.23 -11.05 -0.10
C LYS A 67 -30.96 -10.18 0.92
N ARG A 68 -32.23 -9.85 0.68
CA ARG A 68 -33.06 -9.08 1.63
C ARG A 68 -33.32 -9.88 2.91
N ALA A 69 -33.52 -11.18 2.80
CA ALA A 69 -33.68 -12.06 3.95
C ALA A 69 -32.44 -12.07 4.86
N CYS A 70 -31.23 -11.90 4.32
CA CYS A 70 -30.01 -11.84 5.13
C CYS A 70 -30.05 -10.71 6.18
N ALA A 71 -30.74 -9.60 5.90
CA ALA A 71 -30.89 -8.48 6.84
C ALA A 71 -31.82 -8.79 8.02
N ARG A 72 -32.55 -9.92 8.00
CA ARG A 72 -33.45 -10.35 9.08
C ARG A 72 -32.70 -10.96 10.27
N GLY A 73 -31.43 -11.33 10.11
CA GLY A 73 -30.58 -11.90 11.15
C GLY A 73 -30.03 -13.30 10.82
N GLU A 74 -29.21 -13.83 11.72
CA GLU A 74 -28.46 -15.08 11.53
C GLU A 74 -29.35 -16.28 11.19
N SER A 75 -30.54 -16.39 11.78
CA SER A 75 -31.44 -17.53 11.53
C SER A 75 -31.87 -17.63 10.06
N PHE A 76 -32.07 -16.51 9.38
CA PHE A 76 -32.43 -16.46 7.96
C PHE A 76 -31.20 -16.73 7.09
N GLN A 77 -30.04 -16.15 7.43
CA GLN A 77 -28.79 -16.43 6.73
C GLN A 77 -28.43 -17.93 6.81
N ASN A 78 -28.61 -18.54 7.98
CA ASN A 78 -28.35 -19.96 8.22
C ASN A 78 -29.32 -20.84 7.44
N ALA A 79 -30.60 -20.44 7.30
CA ALA A 79 -31.56 -21.14 6.47
C ALA A 79 -31.12 -21.21 5.00
N ILE A 80 -30.57 -20.11 4.46
CA ILE A 80 -30.10 -20.04 3.06
C ILE A 80 -28.88 -20.94 2.81
N VAL A 81 -27.93 -20.98 3.75
CA VAL A 81 -26.70 -21.80 3.63
C VAL A 81 -26.93 -23.26 4.02
N SER A 82 -28.06 -23.57 4.69
CA SER A 82 -28.36 -24.92 5.18
C SER A 82 -28.37 -26.02 4.11
N PRO A 83 -28.88 -25.83 2.87
CA PRO A 83 -28.90 -26.87 1.85
C PRO A 83 -27.48 -27.33 1.50
N VAL A 84 -27.29 -28.65 1.42
CA VAL A 84 -25.96 -29.27 1.29
C VAL A 84 -25.24 -28.81 0.01
N GLU A 85 -25.95 -28.76 -1.11
CA GLU A 85 -25.41 -28.40 -2.43
C GLU A 85 -25.33 -26.88 -2.69
N PHE A 86 -25.80 -26.03 -1.75
CA PHE A 86 -25.90 -24.59 -2.00
C PHE A 86 -24.55 -23.97 -2.39
N LEU A 87 -23.52 -24.19 -1.57
CA LEU A 87 -22.19 -23.60 -1.82
C LEU A 87 -21.52 -24.19 -3.06
N GLU A 88 -21.72 -25.48 -3.34
CA GLU A 88 -21.20 -26.15 -4.53
C GLU A 88 -21.79 -25.52 -5.80
N ARG A 89 -23.12 -25.44 -5.88
CA ARG A 89 -23.81 -24.85 -7.04
C ARG A 89 -23.45 -23.38 -7.21
N VAL A 90 -23.41 -22.60 -6.12
CA VAL A 90 -23.01 -21.19 -6.19
C VAL A 90 -21.56 -21.04 -6.66
N ARG A 91 -20.64 -21.89 -6.20
CA ARG A 91 -19.26 -21.91 -6.69
C ARG A 91 -19.20 -22.18 -8.18
N ASP A 92 -19.91 -23.19 -8.67
CA ASP A 92 -19.87 -23.57 -10.09
C ASP A 92 -20.46 -22.46 -10.97
N ILE A 93 -21.52 -21.79 -10.50
CA ILE A 93 -22.08 -20.58 -11.14
C ILE A 93 -21.06 -19.44 -11.15
N LEU A 94 -20.31 -19.24 -10.06
CA LEU A 94 -19.34 -18.16 -9.96
C LEU A 94 -18.08 -18.42 -10.78
N VAL A 95 -17.58 -19.65 -10.84
CA VAL A 95 -16.42 -20.03 -11.66
C VAL A 95 -16.78 -19.97 -13.14
N ASP A 96 -17.96 -20.49 -13.51
CA ASP A 96 -18.51 -20.50 -14.87
C ASP A 96 -17.47 -20.88 -15.95
N GLU A 97 -16.91 -22.09 -15.83
CA GLU A 97 -15.87 -22.58 -16.77
C GLU A 97 -16.32 -22.54 -18.23
N LYS A 98 -17.63 -22.70 -18.48
CA LYS A 98 -18.24 -22.70 -19.81
C LYS A 98 -18.57 -21.30 -20.34
N LYS A 99 -18.45 -20.26 -19.50
CA LYS A 99 -18.81 -18.87 -19.80
C LYS A 99 -20.24 -18.71 -20.33
N THR A 100 -21.16 -19.45 -19.71
CA THR A 100 -22.58 -19.49 -20.11
C THR A 100 -23.49 -18.74 -19.16
N ILE A 101 -22.99 -18.32 -18.00
CA ILE A 101 -23.82 -17.67 -16.98
C ILE A 101 -23.73 -16.15 -17.14
N PRO A 102 -24.88 -15.45 -17.21
CA PRO A 102 -24.92 -13.99 -17.24
C PRO A 102 -24.14 -13.33 -16.09
N GLU A 103 -23.35 -12.29 -16.40
CA GLU A 103 -22.50 -11.61 -15.43
C GLU A 103 -23.31 -10.99 -14.27
N ASN A 104 -24.52 -10.50 -14.55
CA ASN A 104 -25.40 -9.97 -13.52
C ASN A 104 -25.80 -11.04 -12.49
N VAL A 105 -26.03 -12.29 -12.91
CA VAL A 105 -26.34 -13.42 -12.03
C VAL A 105 -25.13 -13.74 -11.14
N ARG A 106 -23.94 -13.88 -11.74
CA ARG A 106 -22.70 -14.16 -11.01
C ARG A 106 -22.40 -13.08 -9.97
N THR A 107 -22.55 -11.81 -10.34
CA THR A 107 -22.39 -10.67 -9.42
C THR A 107 -23.38 -10.75 -8.26
N ASN A 108 -24.65 -11.08 -8.52
CA ASN A 108 -25.66 -11.20 -7.47
C ASN A 108 -25.43 -12.41 -6.56
N CYS A 109 -24.89 -13.52 -7.07
CA CYS A 109 -24.45 -14.65 -6.25
C CYS A 109 -23.31 -14.25 -5.30
N LEU A 110 -22.33 -13.49 -5.79
CA LEU A 110 -21.22 -13.02 -4.95
C LEU A 110 -21.71 -12.04 -3.86
N GLN A 111 -22.63 -11.13 -4.22
CA GLN A 111 -23.29 -10.25 -3.25
C GLN A 111 -24.12 -11.02 -2.20
N LEU A 112 -24.75 -12.13 -2.61
CA LEU A 112 -25.45 -13.00 -1.66
C LEU A 112 -24.46 -13.64 -0.67
N LEU A 113 -23.34 -14.19 -1.14
CA LEU A 113 -22.30 -14.73 -0.26
C LEU A 113 -21.77 -13.67 0.71
N ALA A 114 -21.52 -12.46 0.22
CA ALA A 114 -21.17 -11.31 1.05
C ALA A 114 -22.18 -11.07 2.17
N ASN A 115 -23.47 -10.94 1.84
CA ASN A 115 -24.53 -10.69 2.82
C ASN A 115 -24.69 -11.83 3.83
N LEU A 116 -24.44 -13.08 3.42
CA LEU A 116 -24.49 -14.25 4.30
C LEU A 116 -23.35 -14.28 5.32
N CYS A 117 -22.23 -13.61 5.02
CA CYS A 117 -21.09 -13.46 5.92
C CYS A 117 -21.22 -12.28 6.89
N VAL A 118 -22.14 -11.32 6.66
CA VAL A 118 -22.23 -10.13 7.52
C VAL A 118 -22.68 -10.52 8.94
N GLN A 119 -21.82 -10.24 9.92
CA GLN A 119 -22.06 -10.48 11.36
C GLN A 119 -22.47 -11.91 11.72
N ASN A 120 -22.09 -12.91 10.92
CA ASN A 120 -22.41 -14.31 11.20
C ASN A 120 -21.16 -15.19 11.04
N ARG A 121 -20.53 -15.47 12.18
CA ARG A 121 -19.25 -16.20 12.23
C ARG A 121 -19.36 -17.62 11.66
N SER A 122 -20.48 -18.32 11.90
CA SER A 122 -20.68 -19.69 11.42
C SER A 122 -20.75 -19.73 9.89
N ASN A 123 -21.47 -18.79 9.29
CA ASN A 123 -21.52 -18.67 7.84
C ASN A 123 -20.19 -18.20 7.24
N GLN A 124 -19.50 -17.25 7.88
CA GLN A 124 -18.15 -16.85 7.46
C GLN A 124 -17.22 -18.06 7.38
N GLU A 125 -17.17 -18.87 8.45
CA GLU A 125 -16.35 -20.09 8.51
C GLU A 125 -16.69 -21.04 7.35
N ARG A 126 -17.98 -21.38 7.21
CA ARG A 126 -18.44 -22.34 6.20
C ARG A 126 -18.22 -21.85 4.77
N ILE A 127 -18.56 -20.60 4.47
CA ILE A 127 -18.44 -20.00 3.14
C ILE A 127 -16.97 -19.86 2.76
N ILE A 128 -16.15 -19.28 3.63
CA ILE A 128 -14.74 -19.01 3.33
C ILE A 128 -13.97 -20.31 3.20
N THR A 129 -14.17 -21.30 4.08
CA THR A 129 -13.53 -22.60 3.96
C THR A 129 -13.81 -23.26 2.60
N TYR A 130 -15.04 -23.15 2.09
CA TYR A 130 -15.41 -23.74 0.81
C TYR A 130 -14.93 -22.91 -0.40
N MET A 131 -14.92 -21.58 -0.27
CA MET A 131 -14.68 -20.64 -1.37
C MET A 131 -13.28 -20.04 -1.38
N GLN A 132 -12.41 -20.38 -0.43
CA GLN A 132 -11.11 -19.72 -0.19
C GLN A 132 -10.29 -19.54 -1.48
N THR A 133 -10.07 -20.63 -2.22
CA THR A 133 -9.29 -20.61 -3.47
C THR A 133 -9.88 -19.66 -4.51
N PHE A 134 -11.21 -19.71 -4.70
CA PHE A 134 -11.90 -18.81 -5.61
C PHE A 134 -11.77 -17.35 -5.17
N LEU A 135 -11.98 -17.06 -3.89
CA LEU A 135 -11.92 -15.69 -3.36
C LEU A 135 -10.52 -15.10 -3.51
N LEU A 136 -9.48 -15.83 -3.08
CA LEU A 136 -8.09 -15.39 -3.19
C LEU A 136 -7.65 -15.17 -4.65
N THR A 137 -8.08 -16.07 -5.55
CA THR A 137 -7.77 -15.95 -6.99
C THR A 137 -8.42 -14.71 -7.61
N ASN A 138 -9.65 -14.37 -7.21
CA ASN A 138 -10.34 -13.17 -7.69
C ASN A 138 -9.73 -11.87 -7.15
N VAL A 139 -9.22 -11.89 -5.91
CA VAL A 139 -8.47 -10.75 -5.40
C VAL A 139 -7.25 -10.52 -6.28
N SER A 140 -6.42 -11.52 -6.51
CA SER A 140 -5.18 -11.34 -7.27
C SER A 140 -5.36 -11.10 -8.77
N SER A 141 -6.44 -11.62 -9.37
CA SER A 141 -6.71 -11.40 -10.80
C SER A 141 -7.17 -9.97 -11.13
N ASN A 142 -7.49 -9.17 -10.11
CA ASN A 142 -8.01 -7.81 -10.24
C ASN A 142 -9.23 -7.69 -11.18
N GLY A 143 -10.09 -8.71 -11.19
CA GLY A 143 -11.32 -8.72 -11.97
C GLY A 143 -12.47 -7.96 -11.30
N SER A 144 -13.65 -7.96 -11.93
CA SER A 144 -14.87 -7.32 -11.41
C SER A 144 -15.32 -7.83 -10.03
N TYR A 145 -14.82 -8.99 -9.60
CA TYR A 145 -15.13 -9.60 -8.31
C TYR A 145 -14.11 -9.32 -7.21
N ALA A 146 -12.96 -8.69 -7.52
CA ALA A 146 -11.88 -8.48 -6.57
C ALA A 146 -12.35 -7.78 -5.29
N ASN A 147 -13.14 -6.70 -5.42
CA ASN A 147 -13.63 -5.93 -4.27
C ASN A 147 -14.51 -6.77 -3.34
N ALA A 148 -15.50 -7.47 -3.89
CA ALA A 148 -16.42 -8.29 -3.10
C ALA A 148 -15.74 -9.54 -2.53
N SER A 149 -14.79 -10.14 -3.25
CA SER A 149 -13.96 -11.23 -2.72
C SER A 149 -13.09 -10.77 -1.55
N ALA A 150 -12.45 -9.60 -1.67
CA ALA A 150 -11.67 -9.00 -0.59
C ALA A 150 -12.55 -8.70 0.64
N MET A 151 -13.77 -8.18 0.45
CA MET A 151 -14.71 -7.92 1.53
C MET A 151 -15.10 -9.19 2.30
N ILE A 152 -15.38 -10.30 1.59
CA ILE A 152 -15.73 -11.58 2.22
C ILE A 152 -14.55 -12.11 3.04
N LEU A 153 -13.34 -12.10 2.47
CA LEU A 153 -12.12 -12.55 3.16
C LEU A 153 -11.81 -11.67 4.37
N TYR A 154 -11.92 -10.35 4.22
CA TYR A 154 -11.72 -9.38 5.30
C TYR A 154 -12.64 -9.66 6.48
N ASN A 155 -13.93 -9.83 6.25
CA ASN A 155 -14.89 -10.16 7.31
C ASN A 155 -14.51 -11.46 8.03
N GLY A 156 -14.16 -12.53 7.30
CA GLY A 156 -13.73 -13.76 7.95
C GLY A 156 -12.45 -13.62 8.77
N PHE A 157 -11.52 -12.80 8.28
CA PHE A 157 -10.24 -12.54 8.93
C PHE A 157 -10.42 -11.79 10.25
N ILE A 158 -11.13 -10.65 10.25
CA ILE A 158 -11.29 -9.81 11.45
C ILE A 158 -12.06 -10.53 12.57
N TYR A 159 -13.04 -11.36 12.21
CA TYR A 159 -13.82 -12.13 13.18
C TYR A 159 -13.15 -13.47 13.57
N LYS A 160 -11.95 -13.75 13.06
CA LYS A 160 -11.23 -15.02 13.25
C LYS A 160 -12.15 -16.22 13.02
N ALA A 161 -12.93 -16.16 11.93
CA ALA A 161 -13.85 -17.21 11.55
C ALA A 161 -13.12 -18.37 10.85
N VAL A 162 -12.02 -18.08 10.15
CA VAL A 162 -11.16 -19.07 9.50
C VAL A 162 -9.70 -18.73 9.79
N ASP A 163 -8.88 -19.76 9.94
CA ASP A 163 -7.42 -19.63 9.99
C ASP A 163 -6.88 -19.41 8.56
N LEU A 164 -7.03 -18.19 8.07
CA LEU A 164 -6.49 -17.81 6.77
C LEU A 164 -4.98 -17.63 6.88
N ASN A 165 -4.24 -18.24 5.95
CA ASN A 165 -2.81 -18.03 5.86
C ASN A 165 -2.51 -16.57 5.50
N LEU A 166 -2.05 -15.80 6.49
CA LEU A 166 -1.77 -14.38 6.35
C LEU A 166 -0.73 -14.07 5.26
N HIS A 167 0.25 -14.96 5.04
CA HIS A 167 1.23 -14.79 3.97
C HIS A 167 0.59 -14.86 2.59
N ASP A 168 -0.32 -15.81 2.37
CA ASP A 168 -1.04 -15.94 1.10
C ASP A 168 -2.02 -14.78 0.90
N VAL A 169 -2.74 -14.38 1.96
CA VAL A 169 -3.63 -13.19 1.92
C VAL A 169 -2.85 -11.94 1.54
N LEU A 170 -1.75 -11.64 2.23
CA LEU A 170 -0.91 -10.48 1.94
C LEU A 170 -0.36 -10.54 0.51
N ALA A 171 0.12 -11.70 0.07
CA ALA A 171 0.63 -11.88 -1.28
C ALA A 171 -0.44 -11.54 -2.32
N ARG A 172 -1.69 -12.03 -2.16
CA ARG A 172 -2.77 -11.76 -3.12
C ARG A 172 -3.26 -10.32 -3.10
N LEU A 173 -3.27 -9.66 -1.94
CA LEU A 173 -3.54 -8.22 -1.85
C LEU A 173 -2.47 -7.42 -2.60
N LEU A 174 -1.19 -7.76 -2.42
CA LEU A 174 -0.09 -7.09 -3.11
C LEU A 174 -0.08 -7.35 -4.62
N ASP A 175 -0.40 -8.57 -5.07
CA ASP A 175 -0.58 -8.89 -6.50
C ASP A 175 -1.68 -7.98 -7.12
N ASN A 176 -2.75 -7.71 -6.37
CA ASN A 176 -3.81 -6.80 -6.80
C ASN A 176 -3.33 -5.33 -6.87
N VAL A 177 -2.59 -4.87 -5.85
CA VAL A 177 -2.01 -3.51 -5.84
C VAL A 177 -1.06 -3.32 -7.03
N GLU A 178 -0.21 -4.29 -7.31
CA GLU A 178 0.73 -4.27 -8.45
C GLU A 178 -0.01 -4.19 -9.79
N ALA A 179 -1.06 -4.99 -9.96
CA ALA A 179 -1.88 -5.01 -11.17
C ALA A 179 -2.53 -3.64 -11.43
N ASN A 180 -3.10 -3.01 -10.39
CA ASN A 180 -3.71 -1.69 -10.51
C ASN A 180 -2.68 -0.57 -10.74
N GLN A 181 -1.51 -0.64 -10.09
CA GLN A 181 -0.42 0.30 -10.34
C GLN A 181 0.05 0.23 -11.80
N THR A 182 0.20 -0.98 -12.33
CA THR A 182 0.61 -1.22 -13.73
C THR A 182 -0.47 -0.73 -14.72
N ALA A 183 -1.74 -0.95 -14.39
CA ALA A 183 -2.87 -0.51 -15.20
C ALA A 183 -3.20 0.99 -15.04
N GLN A 184 -2.56 1.69 -14.08
CA GLN A 184 -2.89 3.07 -13.70
C GLN A 184 -4.36 3.25 -13.30
N THR A 185 -4.90 2.26 -12.57
CA THR A 185 -6.28 2.25 -12.06
C THR A 185 -6.31 2.30 -10.54
N ASP A 186 -7.46 2.70 -9.99
CA ASP A 186 -7.67 2.69 -8.54
C ASP A 186 -7.73 1.25 -8.00
N VAL A 187 -7.08 1.04 -6.86
CA VAL A 187 -7.15 -0.23 -6.12
C VAL A 187 -8.57 -0.40 -5.54
N PRO A 188 -9.18 -1.60 -5.59
CA PRO A 188 -10.48 -1.84 -5.00
C PRO A 188 -10.53 -1.46 -3.51
N GLU A 189 -11.62 -0.82 -3.10
CA GLU A 189 -11.80 -0.28 -1.74
C GLU A 189 -11.50 -1.30 -0.64
N PHE A 190 -12.05 -2.52 -0.74
CA PHE A 190 -11.81 -3.55 0.27
C PHE A 190 -10.42 -4.17 0.23
N VAL A 191 -9.68 -4.06 -0.89
CA VAL A 191 -8.27 -4.42 -0.93
C VAL A 191 -7.46 -3.42 -0.10
N CYS A 192 -7.75 -2.12 -0.26
CA CYS A 192 -7.14 -1.07 0.56
C CYS A 192 -7.50 -1.20 2.04
N ILE A 193 -8.79 -1.38 2.38
CA ILE A 193 -9.25 -1.54 3.77
C ILE A 193 -8.58 -2.75 4.42
N PHE A 194 -8.48 -3.87 3.71
CA PHE A 194 -7.87 -5.06 4.27
C PHE A 194 -6.37 -4.85 4.48
N LEU A 195 -5.65 -4.30 3.49
CA LEU A 195 -4.23 -4.02 3.62
C LEU A 195 -3.94 -3.01 4.75
N GLU A 196 -4.76 -1.97 4.89
CA GLU A 196 -4.68 -1.01 6.00
C GLU A 196 -4.89 -1.67 7.36
N TYR A 197 -5.92 -2.52 7.50
CA TYR A 197 -6.12 -3.27 8.73
C TYR A 197 -4.90 -4.13 9.09
N LEU A 198 -4.31 -4.81 8.10
CA LEU A 198 -3.09 -5.58 8.33
C LEU A 198 -1.95 -4.70 8.83
N ILE A 199 -1.76 -3.51 8.25
CA ILE A 199 -0.66 -2.61 8.58
C ILE A 199 -0.85 -1.93 9.94
N ALA A 200 -2.06 -1.47 10.25
CA ALA A 200 -2.36 -0.63 11.42
C ALA A 200 -2.75 -1.46 12.66
N GLU A 201 -3.45 -2.58 12.47
CA GLU A 201 -4.07 -3.33 13.58
C GLU A 201 -3.46 -4.72 13.80
N SER A 202 -2.79 -5.31 12.81
CA SER A 202 -2.27 -6.68 12.91
C SER A 202 -0.78 -6.75 13.24
N ASN A 203 -0.44 -7.15 14.47
CA ASN A 203 0.94 -7.43 14.86
C ASN A 203 1.51 -8.71 14.22
N GLU A 204 0.64 -9.62 13.75
CA GLU A 204 1.01 -10.89 13.09
C GLU A 204 1.77 -10.64 11.77
N MET A 205 1.61 -9.45 11.18
CA MET A 205 2.35 -9.01 9.99
C MET A 205 3.87 -9.15 10.13
N VAL A 206 4.42 -8.94 11.33
CA VAL A 206 5.87 -9.07 11.57
C VAL A 206 6.40 -10.45 11.16
N GLN A 207 5.63 -11.50 11.39
CA GLN A 207 6.03 -12.88 11.08
C GLN A 207 5.98 -13.19 9.57
N VAL A 208 5.23 -12.39 8.82
CA VAL A 208 4.98 -12.58 7.39
C VAL A 208 5.92 -11.73 6.54
N LEU A 209 6.32 -10.55 7.04
CA LEU A 209 7.27 -9.66 6.36
C LEU A 209 8.59 -10.34 6.03
N GLU A 210 9.08 -11.27 6.84
CA GLU A 210 10.31 -12.01 6.54
C GLU A 210 10.16 -13.02 5.39
N LYS A 211 8.93 -13.48 5.13
CA LYS A 211 8.62 -14.59 4.20
C LYS A 211 8.19 -14.11 2.81
N ILE A 212 7.88 -12.83 2.66
CA ILE A 212 7.50 -12.27 1.36
C ILE A 212 8.74 -12.08 0.47
N ASP A 213 8.57 -12.25 -0.83
CA ASP A 213 9.62 -12.03 -1.81
C ASP A 213 10.03 -10.55 -1.89
N VAL A 214 11.24 -10.30 -2.39
CA VAL A 214 11.82 -8.95 -2.45
C VAL A 214 10.94 -7.99 -3.25
N SER A 215 10.35 -8.42 -4.38
CA SER A 215 9.50 -7.56 -5.21
C SER A 215 8.28 -7.08 -4.42
N LYS A 216 7.61 -8.00 -3.72
CA LYS A 216 6.48 -7.68 -2.85
C LYS A 216 6.87 -6.83 -1.64
N LYS A 217 8.06 -7.02 -1.06
CA LYS A 217 8.58 -6.13 0.00
C LYS A 217 8.69 -4.70 -0.48
N LEU A 218 9.30 -4.50 -1.66
CA LEU A 218 9.48 -3.17 -2.23
C LEU A 218 8.15 -2.51 -2.53
N LEU A 219 7.20 -3.26 -3.10
CA LEU A 219 5.84 -2.77 -3.34
C LEU A 219 5.16 -2.34 -2.02
N LEU A 220 5.26 -3.17 -0.98
CA LEU A 220 4.72 -2.84 0.33
C LEU A 220 5.40 -1.61 0.95
N TYR A 221 6.73 -1.48 0.86
CA TYR A 221 7.44 -0.30 1.38
C TYR A 221 7.02 0.97 0.66
N ARG A 222 6.85 0.91 -0.67
CA ARG A 222 6.34 2.04 -1.48
C ARG A 222 4.91 2.39 -1.09
N TYR A 223 4.05 1.39 -0.86
CA TYR A 223 2.70 1.61 -0.33
C TYR A 223 2.74 2.29 1.05
N LEU A 224 3.62 1.86 1.95
CA LEU A 224 3.79 2.44 3.28
C LEU A 224 4.31 3.88 3.25
N ILE A 225 5.19 4.21 2.30
CA ILE A 225 5.64 5.60 2.08
C ILE A 225 4.45 6.50 1.78
N GLU A 226 3.59 6.11 0.84
CA GLU A 226 2.38 6.87 0.51
C GLU A 226 1.39 6.89 1.69
N TYR A 227 1.23 5.78 2.40
CA TYR A 227 0.42 5.70 3.60
C TYR A 227 0.86 6.70 4.69
N ILE A 228 2.17 6.86 4.92
CA ILE A 228 2.72 7.82 5.89
C ILE A 228 2.50 9.27 5.45
N ARG A 229 2.55 9.54 4.15
CA ARG A 229 2.39 10.90 3.59
C ARG A 229 0.95 11.41 3.67
N GLN A 230 -0.03 10.51 3.70
CA GLN A 230 -1.45 10.82 3.77
C GLN A 230 -1.85 11.37 5.15
N GLU A 231 -2.51 12.53 5.19
CA GLU A 231 -2.84 13.21 6.46
C GLU A 231 -3.95 12.51 7.24
N ASP A 232 -4.92 11.95 6.55
CA ASP A 232 -6.05 11.19 7.08
C ASP A 232 -5.62 9.89 7.77
N ARG A 233 -4.53 9.28 7.29
CA ARG A 233 -3.94 8.05 7.84
C ARG A 233 -3.14 8.26 9.12
N ARG A 234 -2.88 9.51 9.53
CA ARG A 234 -2.18 9.82 10.79
C ARG A 234 -2.94 9.37 12.04
N ILE A 235 -4.26 9.17 11.93
CA ILE A 235 -5.12 8.70 13.02
C ILE A 235 -4.95 7.17 13.23
N HIS A 236 -4.56 6.45 12.19
CA HIS A 236 -4.31 5.00 12.21
C HIS A 236 -2.86 4.72 11.82
N PRO A 237 -1.89 5.03 12.69
CA PRO A 237 -0.48 4.81 12.37
C PRO A 237 -0.19 3.31 12.15
N ILE A 238 0.89 3.03 11.43
CA ILE A 238 1.45 1.68 11.29
C ILE A 238 1.60 1.07 12.67
N HIS A 239 1.17 -0.18 12.82
CA HIS A 239 1.23 -0.90 14.07
C HIS A 239 2.65 -0.82 14.68
N PRO A 240 2.81 -0.48 15.98
CA PRO A 240 4.13 -0.23 16.57
C PRO A 240 5.16 -1.35 16.37
N ASP A 241 4.73 -2.62 16.47
CA ASP A 241 5.61 -3.78 16.25
C ASP A 241 6.07 -3.90 14.78
N VAL A 242 5.16 -3.61 13.84
CA VAL A 242 5.47 -3.60 12.40
C VAL A 242 6.46 -2.48 12.10
N PHE A 243 6.18 -1.27 12.59
CA PHE A 243 7.07 -0.12 12.41
C PHE A 243 8.47 -0.38 13.01
N LYS A 244 8.53 -0.96 14.22
CA LYS A 244 9.78 -1.32 14.89
C LYS A 244 10.57 -2.37 14.10
N HIS A 245 9.89 -3.36 13.53
CA HIS A 245 10.53 -4.35 12.67
C HIS A 245 11.13 -3.71 11.41
N LEU A 246 10.36 -2.86 10.72
CA LEU A 246 10.84 -2.13 9.53
C LEU A 246 12.03 -1.23 9.85
N LEU A 247 12.01 -0.54 10.99
CA LEU A 247 13.13 0.29 11.46
C LEU A 247 14.38 -0.55 11.78
N ALA A 248 14.21 -1.74 12.36
CA ALA A 248 15.32 -2.65 12.62
C ALA A 248 15.93 -3.19 11.33
N GLU A 249 15.09 -3.57 10.36
CA GLU A 249 15.53 -4.01 9.03
C GLU A 249 16.25 -2.89 8.28
N PHE A 250 15.76 -1.64 8.35
CA PHE A 250 16.47 -0.49 7.81
C PHE A 250 17.89 -0.38 8.38
N LYS A 251 18.02 -0.35 9.71
CA LYS A 251 19.33 -0.21 10.38
C LYS A 251 20.29 -1.35 10.01
N LYS A 252 19.78 -2.57 9.96
CA LYS A 252 20.55 -3.76 9.60
C LYS A 252 21.05 -3.70 8.16
N LYS A 253 20.15 -3.42 7.20
CA LYS A 253 20.50 -3.35 5.78
C LYS A 253 21.38 -2.14 5.46
N SER A 254 21.13 -0.99 6.09
CA SER A 254 21.98 0.18 5.90
C SER A 254 23.39 -0.02 6.47
N ASP A 255 23.53 -0.70 7.62
CA ASP A 255 24.84 -1.06 8.15
C ASP A 255 25.62 -2.00 7.22
N MET A 256 24.94 -2.86 6.45
CA MET A 256 25.60 -3.69 5.43
C MET A 256 26.11 -2.85 4.27
N ILE A 257 25.33 -1.86 3.81
CA ILE A 257 25.76 -0.91 2.76
C ILE A 257 26.98 -0.11 3.22
N LEU A 258 27.03 0.30 4.49
CA LEU A 258 28.14 1.08 5.07
C LEU A 258 29.47 0.32 5.14
N LYS A 259 29.45 -1.02 5.16
CA LYS A 259 30.63 -1.89 5.37
C LYS A 259 31.28 -2.38 4.08
N THR A 260 30.71 -2.06 2.92
CA THR A 260 31.21 -2.57 1.64
C THR A 260 32.36 -1.70 1.14
N ASP A 261 33.60 -2.10 1.46
CA ASP A 261 34.84 -1.42 1.04
C ASP A 261 35.11 -1.56 -0.47
N ASN A 262 34.47 -2.51 -1.17
CA ASN A 262 34.63 -2.74 -2.61
C ASN A 262 33.32 -3.19 -3.27
N VAL A 263 32.93 -2.39 -4.26
CA VAL A 263 31.87 -2.50 -5.27
C VAL A 263 31.46 -3.94 -5.61
N GLN A 264 30.43 -4.43 -4.92
CA GLN A 264 29.26 -5.08 -5.52
C GLN A 264 28.17 -5.05 -4.46
N LEU A 265 27.59 -3.87 -4.31
CA LEU A 265 26.33 -3.71 -3.60
C LEU A 265 25.32 -4.67 -4.26
N ASP A 266 24.79 -5.61 -3.50
CA ASP A 266 23.69 -6.44 -4.00
C ASP A 266 22.55 -5.49 -4.39
N ALA A 267 22.14 -5.57 -5.66
CA ALA A 267 21.19 -4.61 -6.22
C ALA A 267 19.85 -4.64 -5.45
N GLN A 268 19.43 -5.83 -5.00
CA GLN A 268 18.18 -6.01 -4.27
C GLN A 268 18.30 -5.49 -2.82
N ASP A 269 19.36 -5.86 -2.10
CA ASP A 269 19.56 -5.38 -0.73
C ASP A 269 19.72 -3.85 -0.67
N THR A 270 20.36 -3.28 -1.69
CA THR A 270 20.53 -1.83 -1.83
C THR A 270 19.20 -1.15 -2.05
N GLU A 271 18.38 -1.71 -2.94
CA GLU A 271 17.06 -1.17 -3.24
C GLU A 271 16.11 -1.25 -2.04
N GLU A 272 16.12 -2.35 -1.30
CA GLU A 272 15.36 -2.45 -0.05
C GLU A 272 15.80 -1.41 0.98
N ALA A 273 17.11 -1.24 1.20
CA ALA A 273 17.61 -0.29 2.18
C ALA A 273 17.29 1.16 1.81
N PHE A 274 17.36 1.51 0.52
CA PHE A 274 17.06 2.87 0.05
C PHE A 274 15.56 3.17 0.10
N THR A 275 14.72 2.20 -0.24
CA THR A 275 13.27 2.34 -0.10
C THR A 275 12.88 2.51 1.37
N LEU A 276 13.48 1.71 2.27
CA LEU A 276 13.28 1.86 3.71
C LEU A 276 13.83 3.19 4.25
N LEU A 277 14.95 3.69 3.72
CA LEU A 277 15.49 5.01 4.09
C LEU A 277 14.48 6.12 3.78
N VAL A 278 13.85 6.09 2.59
CA VAL A 278 12.82 7.07 2.22
C VAL A 278 11.64 6.98 3.20
N MET A 279 11.17 5.76 3.49
CA MET A 279 10.09 5.54 4.47
C MET A 279 10.43 6.10 5.85
N VAL A 280 11.61 5.78 6.38
CA VAL A 280 12.06 6.26 7.69
C VAL A 280 12.20 7.79 7.68
N ALA A 281 12.77 8.37 6.62
CA ALA A 281 12.91 9.81 6.49
C ALA A 281 11.55 10.53 6.45
N ASP A 282 10.57 10.01 5.72
CA ASP A 282 9.20 10.56 5.71
C ASP A 282 8.51 10.40 7.06
N SER A 283 8.73 9.28 7.74
CA SER A 283 8.23 9.06 9.10
C SER A 283 8.73 10.12 10.08
N THR A 284 9.94 10.64 9.91
CA THR A 284 10.45 11.72 10.79
C THR A 284 9.66 13.03 10.68
N CYS A 285 8.89 13.23 9.61
CA CYS A 285 8.08 14.43 9.37
C CYS A 285 6.69 14.36 10.02
N VAL A 286 6.26 13.17 10.47
CA VAL A 286 4.87 12.90 10.81
C VAL A 286 4.77 12.37 12.24
N GLU A 287 3.83 12.91 13.01
CA GLU A 287 3.50 12.36 14.32
C GLU A 287 2.49 11.20 14.17
N PRO A 288 2.57 10.14 15.02
CA PRO A 288 3.41 10.05 16.22
C PRO A 288 4.85 9.58 16.00
N TYR A 289 5.26 9.24 14.76
CA TYR A 289 6.57 8.64 14.49
C TYR A 289 7.74 9.53 14.86
N GLY A 290 7.69 10.80 14.46
CA GLY A 290 8.73 11.79 14.72
C GLY A 290 9.10 11.88 16.21
N SER A 291 8.12 11.83 17.11
CA SER A 291 8.36 11.91 18.56
C SER A 291 9.32 10.83 19.07
N PHE A 292 9.08 9.55 18.78
CA PHE A 292 9.91 8.47 19.30
C PHE A 292 11.19 8.26 18.49
N LEU A 293 11.16 8.50 17.18
CA LEU A 293 12.36 8.43 16.33
C LEU A 293 13.42 9.43 16.79
N ARG A 294 13.01 10.63 17.25
CA ARG A 294 13.91 11.66 17.79
C ARG A 294 14.76 11.17 18.97
N HIS A 295 14.26 10.21 19.74
CA HIS A 295 14.97 9.65 20.90
C HIS A 295 15.90 8.47 20.53
N ASP A 296 15.78 7.95 19.31
CA ASP A 296 16.60 6.87 18.78
C ASP A 296 17.96 7.40 18.28
N GLY A 297 18.90 7.52 19.22
CA GLY A 297 20.26 7.96 18.90
C GLY A 297 20.99 7.01 17.94
N GLY A 298 20.62 5.72 17.91
CA GLY A 298 21.19 4.75 16.98
C GLY A 298 20.78 5.04 15.54
N LEU A 299 19.51 5.37 15.32
CA LEU A 299 19.03 5.82 14.01
C LEU A 299 19.75 7.10 13.58
N PHE A 300 19.85 8.10 14.47
CA PHE A 300 20.51 9.37 14.16
C PHE A 300 21.96 9.17 13.69
N LEU A 301 22.72 8.32 14.40
CA LEU A 301 24.09 7.99 14.03
C LEU A 301 24.16 7.21 12.70
N ASN A 302 23.27 6.24 12.49
CA ASN A 302 23.21 5.49 11.24
C ASN A 302 22.96 6.40 10.03
N LEU A 303 22.03 7.36 10.12
CA LEU A 303 21.81 8.39 9.10
C LEU A 303 23.04 9.28 8.88
N GLY A 304 23.71 9.70 9.95
CA GLY A 304 24.94 10.48 9.86
C GLY A 304 26.07 9.74 9.14
N CYS A 305 26.26 8.46 9.45
CA CYS A 305 27.22 7.59 8.77
C CYS A 305 26.86 7.41 7.29
N LEU A 306 25.58 7.17 6.97
CA LEU A 306 25.10 7.06 5.59
C LEU A 306 25.38 8.32 4.79
N LEU A 307 25.10 9.51 5.34
CA LEU A 307 25.39 10.77 4.66
C LEU A 307 26.86 10.86 4.27
N ARG A 308 27.75 10.59 5.23
CA ARG A 308 29.19 10.65 5.04
C ARG A 308 29.68 9.65 4.00
N GLN A 309 29.18 8.41 4.02
CA GLN A 309 29.56 7.41 3.03
C GLN A 309 29.03 7.75 1.62
N MET A 310 27.78 8.22 1.50
CA MET A 310 27.24 8.69 0.21
C MET A 310 28.03 9.87 -0.36
N GLN A 311 28.59 10.73 0.49
CA GLN A 311 29.47 11.82 0.06
C GLN A 311 30.85 11.31 -0.36
N LEU A 312 31.43 10.39 0.40
CA LEU A 312 32.72 9.78 0.08
C LEU A 312 32.67 9.06 -1.27
N LEU A 313 31.65 8.22 -1.48
CA LEU A 313 31.41 7.53 -2.74
C LEU A 313 31.11 8.50 -3.88
N GLY A 314 30.34 9.56 -3.63
CA GLY A 314 30.02 10.57 -4.64
C GLY A 314 31.23 11.37 -5.15
N LYS A 315 32.34 11.39 -4.38
CA LYS A 315 33.61 12.05 -4.73
C LYS A 315 34.61 11.11 -5.44
N SER A 316 34.25 9.87 -5.77
CA SER A 316 35.14 8.96 -6.48
C SER A 316 35.48 9.45 -7.89
N GLU A 317 36.63 9.03 -8.42
CA GLU A 317 37.09 9.40 -9.77
C GLU A 317 36.11 8.96 -10.88
N THR A 318 35.41 7.84 -10.67
CA THR A 318 34.39 7.32 -11.59
C THR A 318 33.01 7.84 -11.18
N LYS A 319 32.24 8.38 -12.14
CA LYS A 319 30.83 8.75 -11.92
C LYS A 319 30.02 7.52 -11.46
N ASN A 320 29.18 7.70 -10.44
CA ASN A 320 28.30 6.67 -9.89
C ASN A 320 26.97 7.28 -9.42
N MET A 321 26.10 6.45 -8.84
CA MET A 321 24.75 6.83 -8.39
C MET A 321 24.73 7.91 -7.29
N PHE A 322 25.84 8.19 -6.61
CA PHE A 322 25.95 9.24 -5.59
C PHE A 322 26.69 10.47 -6.10
N THR A 323 27.22 10.46 -7.34
CA THR A 323 27.90 11.62 -7.91
C THR A 323 26.90 12.78 -8.04
N PRO A 324 27.18 13.95 -7.43
CA PRO A 324 26.30 15.12 -7.51
C PRO A 324 26.13 15.63 -8.94
N VAL A 325 24.93 16.11 -9.27
CA VAL A 325 24.64 16.74 -10.56
C VAL A 325 24.50 18.25 -10.36
N GLN A 326 25.58 18.99 -10.65
CA GLN A 326 25.68 20.43 -10.31
C GLN A 326 25.91 21.35 -11.51
N LYS A 327 26.21 20.80 -12.69
CA LYS A 327 26.43 21.57 -13.92
C LYS A 327 25.09 21.98 -14.52
N ILE A 328 24.90 23.25 -14.88
CA ILE A 328 23.57 23.72 -15.34
C ILE A 328 23.22 23.06 -16.66
N GLU A 329 24.19 22.88 -17.55
CA GLU A 329 23.98 22.17 -18.82
C GLU A 329 23.37 20.78 -18.59
N GLU A 330 23.92 20.01 -17.65
CA GLU A 330 23.41 18.67 -17.29
C GLU A 330 21.99 18.76 -16.70
N ILE A 331 21.76 19.73 -15.80
CA ILE A 331 20.45 19.98 -15.18
C ILE A 331 19.40 20.38 -16.23
N LEU A 332 19.76 21.21 -17.22
CA LEU A 332 18.86 21.64 -18.28
C LEU A 332 18.51 20.48 -19.20
N ARG A 333 19.48 19.62 -19.56
CA ARG A 333 19.23 18.42 -20.35
C ARG A 333 18.28 17.46 -19.64
N ILE A 334 18.47 17.25 -18.33
CA ILE A 334 17.54 16.46 -17.49
C ILE A 334 16.12 17.06 -17.56
N LYS A 335 15.98 18.37 -17.34
CA LYS A 335 14.67 19.04 -17.39
C LYS A 335 14.02 19.04 -18.77
N GLN A 336 14.80 18.92 -19.83
CA GLN A 336 14.31 18.82 -21.22
C GLN A 336 13.95 17.38 -21.62
N GLY A 337 14.08 16.41 -20.71
CA GLY A 337 13.69 15.02 -20.94
C GLY A 337 14.70 14.22 -21.76
N ASP A 338 15.99 14.57 -21.65
CA ASP A 338 17.06 13.78 -22.29
C ASP A 338 17.14 12.38 -21.67
N THR A 339 16.74 11.36 -22.43
CA THR A 339 16.63 9.96 -21.96
C THR A 339 17.95 9.35 -21.54
N GLU A 340 19.10 9.90 -21.97
CA GLU A 340 20.43 9.43 -21.52
C GLU A 340 20.79 9.92 -20.10
N LEU A 341 20.01 10.86 -19.53
CA LEU A 341 20.24 11.48 -18.22
C LEU A 341 19.01 11.39 -17.31
N ASP A 342 18.14 10.39 -17.49
CA ASP A 342 16.97 10.21 -16.62
C ASP A 342 17.37 9.76 -15.21
N ILE A 343 17.74 10.75 -14.39
CA ILE A 343 18.09 10.55 -12.98
C ILE A 343 16.86 10.43 -12.08
N GLU A 344 15.67 10.82 -12.54
CA GLU A 344 14.45 10.83 -11.71
C GLU A 344 13.86 9.43 -11.55
N SER A 345 14.07 8.55 -12.53
CA SER A 345 13.72 7.13 -12.44
C SER A 345 14.74 6.29 -11.66
N GLU A 346 15.92 6.84 -11.37
CA GLU A 346 16.94 6.12 -10.60
C GLU A 346 16.58 6.04 -9.12
N ILE A 347 16.87 4.89 -8.50
CA ILE A 347 16.64 4.66 -7.07
C ILE A 347 17.42 5.59 -6.14
N SER A 348 18.53 6.15 -6.63
CA SER A 348 19.38 7.08 -5.89
C SER A 348 18.80 8.50 -5.85
N TYR A 349 17.77 8.79 -6.66
CA TYR A 349 17.13 10.10 -6.70
C TYR A 349 16.59 10.48 -5.33
N SER A 350 16.87 11.71 -4.89
CA SER A 350 16.47 12.27 -3.60
C SER A 350 17.03 11.55 -2.35
N LEU A 351 17.88 10.55 -2.50
CA LEU A 351 18.31 9.71 -1.38
C LEU A 351 19.13 10.49 -0.35
N ARG A 352 20.07 11.33 -0.79
CA ARG A 352 20.86 12.18 0.11
C ARG A 352 19.96 13.24 0.76
N SER A 353 18.99 13.78 0.02
CA SER A 353 17.97 14.66 0.59
C SER A 353 17.15 13.98 1.68
N ALA A 354 16.78 12.70 1.51
CA ALA A 354 16.06 11.93 2.52
C ALA A 354 16.89 11.78 3.81
N VAL A 355 18.19 11.50 3.70
CA VAL A 355 19.10 11.44 4.86
C VAL A 355 19.17 12.80 5.56
N VAL A 356 19.41 13.89 4.83
CA VAL A 356 19.53 15.23 5.42
C VAL A 356 18.20 15.68 6.06
N LYS A 357 17.07 15.38 5.42
CA LYS A 357 15.72 15.60 5.98
C LYS A 357 15.53 14.86 7.30
N GLY A 358 15.88 13.57 7.34
CA GLY A 358 15.83 12.77 8.57
C GLY A 358 16.69 13.38 9.67
N LEU A 359 17.94 13.74 9.36
CA LEU A 359 18.84 14.40 10.32
C LEU A 359 18.26 15.72 10.83
N ALA A 360 17.75 16.58 9.94
CA ALA A 360 17.14 17.85 10.30
C ALA A 360 16.00 17.67 11.31
N ASN A 361 15.09 16.74 11.02
CA ASN A 361 13.91 16.48 11.83
C ASN A 361 14.28 15.86 13.18
N LEU A 362 15.20 14.89 13.21
CA LEU A 362 15.63 14.22 14.45
C LEU A 362 16.47 15.14 15.34
N THR A 363 17.13 16.16 14.80
CA THR A 363 17.88 17.14 15.59
C THR A 363 17.00 18.20 16.25
N TYR A 364 15.85 18.54 15.66
CA TYR A 364 15.00 19.62 16.18
C TYR A 364 14.69 19.44 17.68
N LYS A 365 15.01 20.45 18.50
CA LYS A 365 14.83 20.44 19.96
C LYS A 365 15.43 19.21 20.70
N SER A 366 16.42 18.52 20.11
CA SER A 366 17.07 17.35 20.71
C SER A 366 18.53 17.66 21.06
N LYS A 367 18.78 18.09 22.30
CA LYS A 367 20.15 18.37 22.79
C LYS A 367 21.09 17.17 22.62
N LYS A 368 20.56 15.97 22.81
CA LYS A 368 21.29 14.71 22.61
C LYS A 368 21.77 14.58 21.16
N ASN A 369 20.88 14.73 20.18
CA ASN A 369 21.26 14.57 18.77
C ASN A 369 22.11 15.75 18.28
N GLN A 370 21.86 16.97 18.76
CA GLN A 370 22.73 18.14 18.50
C GLN A 370 24.17 17.90 18.97
N LYS A 371 24.35 17.31 20.16
CA LYS A 371 25.66 16.92 20.69
C LYS A 371 26.30 15.81 19.85
N LEU A 372 25.56 14.73 19.57
CA LEU A 372 26.04 13.62 18.73
C LEU A 372 26.50 14.12 17.35
N ALA A 373 25.78 15.07 16.77
CA ALA A 373 26.12 15.60 15.47
C ALA A 373 27.49 16.28 15.44
N ARG A 374 27.81 17.02 16.51
CA ARG A 374 29.10 17.69 16.68
C ARG A 374 30.22 16.69 16.95
N GLU A 375 29.98 15.69 17.79
CA GLU A 375 31.00 14.71 18.19
C GLU A 375 31.34 13.70 17.08
N MET A 376 30.45 13.52 16.10
CA MET A 376 30.56 12.48 15.06
C MET A 376 30.75 13.03 13.64
N ASP A 377 31.19 14.29 13.51
CA ASP A 377 31.42 14.99 12.24
C ASP A 377 30.19 15.09 11.31
N ILE A 378 28.98 14.96 11.86
CA ILE A 378 27.73 15.05 11.08
C ILE A 378 27.46 16.50 10.70
N ILE A 379 27.83 17.48 11.55
CA ILE A 379 27.69 18.91 11.21
C ILE A 379 28.48 19.24 9.95
N ALA A 380 29.73 18.78 9.84
CA ALA A 380 30.55 19.00 8.66
C ALA A 380 29.93 18.37 7.40
N ALA A 381 29.43 17.13 7.52
CA ALA A 381 28.73 16.45 6.43
C ALA A 381 27.48 17.22 5.96
N ILE A 382 26.68 17.77 6.87
CA ILE A 382 25.49 18.57 6.53
C ILE A 382 25.88 19.87 5.83
N LEU A 383 26.96 20.53 6.26
CA LEU A 383 27.46 21.76 5.64
C LEU A 383 27.91 21.54 4.19
N GLU A 384 28.47 20.38 3.85
CA GLU A 384 28.83 20.06 2.45
C GLU A 384 27.61 19.94 1.52
N CYS A 385 26.43 19.67 2.07
CA CYS A 385 25.18 19.52 1.35
C CYS A 385 24.47 20.86 1.02
N THR A 386 25.08 22.02 1.30
CA THR A 386 24.49 23.33 0.96
C THR A 386 24.64 23.73 -0.52
N ASN A 387 25.16 22.85 -1.35
CA ASN A 387 25.33 23.05 -2.78
C ASN A 387 24.13 22.51 -3.57
N LEU A 388 23.91 23.03 -4.77
CA LEU A 388 22.90 22.49 -5.68
C LEU A 388 23.28 21.06 -6.09
N ASP A 389 22.29 20.19 -6.17
CA ASP A 389 22.43 18.82 -6.66
C ASP A 389 21.08 18.38 -7.26
N ALA A 390 20.98 18.32 -8.59
CA ALA A 390 19.71 17.95 -9.23
C ALA A 390 19.31 16.50 -8.99
N ARG A 391 20.26 15.62 -8.64
CA ARG A 391 19.96 14.26 -8.18
C ARG A 391 19.32 14.22 -6.81
N ASN A 392 19.53 15.28 -6.01
CA ASN A 392 19.00 15.40 -4.66
C ASN A 392 18.19 16.69 -4.53
N PRO A 393 16.98 16.74 -5.09
CA PRO A 393 16.11 17.91 -4.97
C PRO A 393 15.92 18.32 -3.52
N LEU A 394 15.85 19.63 -3.29
CA LEU A 394 15.67 20.26 -1.97
C LEU A 394 16.81 19.99 -0.95
N ILE A 395 17.94 19.39 -1.36
CA ILE A 395 19.03 19.08 -0.42
C ILE A 395 19.54 20.34 0.31
N LYS A 396 19.60 21.47 -0.41
CA LYS A 396 20.06 22.74 0.13
C LYS A 396 19.10 23.24 1.22
N GLU A 397 17.80 23.21 0.95
CA GLU A 397 16.74 23.61 1.88
C GLU A 397 16.74 22.74 3.13
N TRP A 398 16.83 21.42 2.95
CA TRP A 398 16.96 20.48 4.07
C TRP A 398 18.24 20.69 4.87
N SER A 399 19.36 20.98 4.21
CA SER A 399 20.62 21.32 4.89
C SER A 399 20.53 22.59 5.70
N ILE A 400 19.90 23.64 5.17
CA ILE A 400 19.69 24.90 5.89
C ILE A 400 18.81 24.64 7.13
N LEU A 401 17.73 23.87 6.99
CA LEU A 401 16.90 23.48 8.13
C LEU A 401 17.68 22.64 9.16
N ALA A 402 18.51 21.70 8.70
CA ALA A 402 19.34 20.89 9.58
C ALA A 402 20.33 21.77 10.37
N ILE A 403 21.01 22.71 9.71
CA ILE A 403 21.93 23.67 10.35
C ILE A 403 21.19 24.53 11.36
N HIS A 404 20.02 25.05 11.01
CA HIS A 404 19.16 25.78 11.94
C HIS A 404 18.86 24.93 13.19
N ASN A 405 18.36 23.72 13.01
CA ASN A 405 17.98 22.83 14.11
C ASN A 405 19.18 22.38 14.95
N LEU A 406 20.37 22.25 14.34
CA LEU A 406 21.61 21.96 15.04
C LEU A 406 22.05 23.11 15.94
N CYS A 407 21.81 24.35 15.51
CA CYS A 407 22.19 25.57 16.25
C CYS A 407 21.12 26.05 17.21
N ASP A 408 19.88 25.60 17.05
CA ASP A 408 18.73 26.04 17.85
C ASP A 408 18.99 25.80 19.35
N ASP A 409 19.07 26.91 20.09
CA ASP A 409 19.40 26.96 21.52
C ASP A 409 20.71 26.19 21.88
N ASN A 410 21.66 26.05 20.95
CA ASN A 410 22.89 25.26 21.16
C ASN A 410 24.14 26.10 20.89
N LEU A 411 24.67 26.74 21.93
CA LEU A 411 25.81 27.65 21.84
C LEU A 411 27.08 26.92 21.38
N GLU A 412 27.29 25.68 21.81
CA GLU A 412 28.47 24.91 21.45
C GLU A 412 28.49 24.57 19.95
N ASN A 413 27.35 24.27 19.34
CA ASN A 413 27.24 24.08 17.89
C ASN A 413 27.42 25.40 17.13
N GLN A 414 26.85 26.50 17.63
CA GLN A 414 27.04 27.83 17.05
C GLN A 414 28.54 28.22 17.06
N GLN A 415 29.23 28.00 18.17
CA GLN A 415 30.66 28.26 18.31
C GLN A 415 31.50 27.35 17.41
N PHE A 416 31.14 26.06 17.29
CA PHE A 416 31.80 25.13 16.37
C PHE A 416 31.75 25.65 14.93
N ILE A 417 30.56 26.06 14.46
CA ILE A 417 30.38 26.59 13.10
C ILE A 417 31.08 27.95 12.93
N ALA A 418 30.99 28.84 13.93
CA ALA A 418 31.67 30.14 13.90
C ALA A 418 33.20 30.02 13.90
N GLY A 419 33.74 28.92 14.43
CA GLY A 419 35.16 28.61 14.41
C GLY A 419 35.69 28.07 13.07
N LEU A 420 34.83 27.81 12.08
CA LEU A 420 35.25 27.31 10.77
C LEU A 420 36.06 28.36 10.03
N LYS A 421 37.22 27.95 9.51
CA LYS A 421 38.11 28.83 8.75
C LYS A 421 37.62 28.98 7.31
N LYS A 422 37.41 30.22 6.86
CA LYS A 422 37.21 30.52 5.43
C LYS A 422 38.48 30.19 4.65
N LEU A 423 38.41 29.22 3.73
CA LEU A 423 39.52 28.84 2.85
C LEU A 423 39.43 29.47 1.44
N GLY A 424 38.29 30.07 1.10
CA GLY A 424 38.01 30.66 -0.20
C GLY A 424 36.51 30.76 -0.42
N ASP A 425 36.10 31.19 -1.61
CA ASP A 425 34.72 31.03 -2.06
C ASP A 425 34.58 29.63 -2.66
N ALA A 426 33.45 28.96 -2.40
CA ALA A 426 33.20 27.64 -2.97
C ALA A 426 33.17 27.71 -4.51
N GLU A 427 33.73 26.71 -5.19
CA GLU A 427 33.61 26.61 -6.64
C GLU A 427 32.12 26.54 -7.02
N ASN A 428 31.70 27.48 -7.85
CA ASN A 428 30.32 27.60 -8.28
C ASN A 428 30.28 27.37 -9.79
N SER A 429 29.85 26.18 -10.19
CA SER A 429 29.66 25.79 -11.58
C SER A 429 28.83 26.81 -12.36
N LEU A 430 27.80 27.40 -11.72
CA LEU A 430 26.97 28.46 -12.32
C LEU A 430 27.82 29.68 -12.70
N LEU A 431 28.68 30.15 -11.80
CA LEU A 431 29.55 31.31 -12.04
C LEU A 431 30.59 31.00 -13.10
N THR A 432 31.12 29.77 -13.12
CA THR A 432 32.08 29.33 -14.13
C THR A 432 31.42 29.25 -15.51
N GLU A 433 30.24 28.62 -15.63
CA GLU A 433 29.49 28.46 -16.88
C GLU A 433 28.94 29.79 -17.43
N TYR A 434 28.55 30.70 -16.54
CA TYR A 434 28.20 32.08 -16.92
C TYR A 434 29.43 32.83 -17.47
N LYS A 435 30.56 32.76 -16.77
CA LYS A 435 31.81 33.42 -17.20
C LYS A 435 32.40 32.82 -18.48
N SER A 436 32.19 31.52 -18.74
CA SER A 436 32.61 30.86 -19.99
C SER A 436 31.67 31.12 -21.17
N GLY A 437 30.53 31.79 -20.95
CA GLY A 437 29.56 32.10 -21.99
C GLY A 437 28.69 30.91 -22.42
N THR A 438 28.74 29.79 -21.69
CA THR A 438 27.89 28.61 -21.88
C THR A 438 26.43 28.95 -21.58
N ILE A 439 26.20 29.92 -20.70
CA ILE A 439 24.87 30.41 -20.32
C ILE A 439 24.78 31.88 -20.64
N ARG A 440 23.84 32.24 -21.51
CA ARG A 440 23.50 33.62 -21.82
C ARG A 440 22.23 33.99 -21.08
N ILE A 441 22.38 34.79 -20.02
CA ILE A 441 21.23 35.45 -19.40
C ILE A 441 20.93 36.66 -20.30
N SER A 442 19.91 36.57 -21.15
CA SER A 442 19.38 37.76 -21.80
C SER A 442 18.63 38.56 -20.76
N ASP A 443 19.17 39.72 -20.38
CA ASP A 443 18.38 40.76 -19.71
C ASP A 443 17.14 40.98 -20.58
N GLY A 444 15.96 40.64 -20.08
CA GLY A 444 14.70 40.61 -20.81
C GLY A 444 14.24 41.98 -21.31
N LYS A 445 14.99 42.57 -22.24
CA LYS A 445 14.58 43.65 -23.12
C LYS A 445 14.38 43.05 -24.52
N ALA A 446 13.21 42.45 -24.69
CA ALA A 446 12.51 42.39 -25.98
C ALA A 446 11.02 42.52 -25.68
#